data_AF-A0A942QMZ3-F1
#
_entry.id   AF-A0A942QMZ3-F1
#
_cell.length_a   1.000
_cell.length_b   1.000
_cell.length_c   1.000
_cell.angle_alpha   90.00
_cell.angle_beta   90.00
_cell.angle_gamma   90.00
#
_symmetry.space_group_name_H-M   'P 1'
#
loop_
_entity.id
_entity.type
_entity.pdbx_description
1 polymer ?
#
loop_
_entity_poly.entity_id
_entity_poly.type
_entity_poly.pdbx_seq_one_letter_code
_entity_poly.pdbx_strand_id
1 'polypeptide(L)'
;MFGDLPVEVLRVRDDLRTYSGAAVQVQSVDRIHLDEDFLRKQPSALPLRIPANAFGPGRPSQDMLISAGQEISPDAHVASNFVKAGNLRNRFNPDLAQSTGLTYIRFHCGAPVIVRVDGIWVRVSP
;
A
#
# COMPACT_ATOMS: atom_id res chain seq x y z
N MET A 1 -9.22 -16.18 13.71
CA MET A 1 -8.85 -14.74 13.78
C MET A 1 -8.33 -14.39 12.40
N PHE A 2 -9.06 -13.60 11.61
CA PHE A 2 -8.55 -13.11 10.33
C PHE A 2 -7.47 -12.08 10.68
N GLY A 3 -6.22 -12.54 10.66
CA GLY A 3 -5.05 -11.86 11.21
C GLY A 3 -4.34 -10.98 10.20
N ASP A 4 -3.24 -10.38 10.63
CA ASP A 4 -2.33 -9.62 9.77
C ASP A 4 -1.83 -10.53 8.64
N LEU A 5 -2.39 -10.33 7.45
CA LEU A 5 -2.07 -11.11 6.25
C LEU A 5 -1.11 -10.28 5.38
N PRO A 6 0.10 -10.79 5.07
CA PRO A 6 0.98 -10.15 4.11
C PRO A 6 0.29 -10.01 2.76
N VAL A 7 0.43 -8.86 2.11
CA VAL A 7 -0.21 -8.59 0.81
C VAL A 7 0.25 -9.57 -0.27
N GLU A 8 1.45 -10.14 -0.12
CA GLU A 8 2.06 -11.11 -1.02
C GLU A 8 1.28 -12.42 -1.07
N VAL A 9 0.53 -12.77 -0.02
CA VAL A 9 -0.25 -14.00 0.03
C VAL A 9 -1.75 -13.77 -0.17
N LEU A 10 -2.16 -12.53 -0.40
CA LEU A 10 -3.56 -12.15 -0.66
C LEU A 10 -4.10 -12.85 -1.91
N ARG A 11 -5.33 -13.37 -1.81
CA ARG A 11 -6.01 -14.12 -2.86
C ARG A 11 -7.36 -13.50 -3.20
N VAL A 12 -7.82 -13.80 -4.41
CA VAL A 12 -9.20 -13.50 -4.82
C VAL A 12 -10.17 -14.23 -3.89
N ARG A 13 -11.23 -13.54 -3.47
CA ARG A 13 -12.23 -13.91 -2.46
C ARG A 13 -11.78 -13.83 -0.99
N ASP A 14 -10.56 -13.35 -0.71
CA ASP A 14 -10.20 -13.02 0.67
C ASP A 14 -11.07 -11.85 1.16
N ASP A 15 -11.55 -11.94 2.40
CA ASP A 15 -12.34 -10.89 3.03
C ASP A 15 -11.42 -9.81 3.63
N LEU A 16 -11.67 -8.56 3.25
CA LEU A 16 -11.03 -7.38 3.80
C LEU A 16 -12.01 -6.56 4.62
N ARG A 17 -11.54 -6.03 5.75
CA ARG A 17 -12.31 -5.07 6.54
C ARG A 17 -12.12 -3.66 5.98
N THR A 18 -13.23 -3.01 5.65
CA THR A 18 -13.23 -1.61 5.22
C THR A 18 -13.24 -0.65 6.41
N TYR A 19 -13.05 0.63 6.13
CA TYR A 19 -13.21 1.71 7.12
C TYR A 19 -14.57 1.71 7.81
N SER A 20 -15.66 1.36 7.10
CA SER A 20 -17.01 1.28 7.70
C SER A 20 -17.23 0.05 8.57
N GLY A 21 -16.24 -0.84 8.67
CA GLY A 21 -16.35 -2.12 9.36
C GLY A 21 -17.03 -3.22 8.54
N ALA A 22 -17.48 -2.90 7.31
CA ALA A 22 -18.02 -3.91 6.40
C ALA A 22 -16.91 -4.84 5.89
N ALA A 23 -17.26 -6.10 5.64
CA ALA A 23 -16.41 -7.02 4.92
C ALA A 23 -16.64 -6.88 3.42
N VAL A 24 -15.56 -6.75 2.65
CA VAL A 24 -15.59 -6.76 1.18
C VAL A 24 -14.62 -7.81 0.67
N GLN A 25 -14.97 -8.46 -0.44
CA GLN A 25 -14.12 -9.48 -1.03
C GLN A 25 -13.17 -8.88 -2.06
N VAL A 26 -11.93 -9.36 -2.03
CA VAL A 26 -10.96 -9.12 -3.10
C VAL A 26 -11.48 -9.76 -4.38
N GLN A 27 -11.61 -8.97 -5.45
CA GLN A 27 -12.08 -9.45 -6.75
C GLN A 27 -10.94 -9.76 -7.72
N SER A 28 -9.80 -9.09 -7.57
CA SER A 28 -8.61 -9.33 -8.38
C SER A 28 -7.35 -9.14 -7.55
N VAL A 29 -6.30 -9.86 -7.93
CA VAL A 29 -4.94 -9.65 -7.42
C VAL A 29 -3.99 -9.75 -8.61
N ASP A 30 -3.41 -8.62 -9.00
CA ASP A 30 -2.40 -8.50 -10.02
C ASP A 30 -1.00 -8.48 -9.40
N ARG A 31 -0.06 -9.13 -10.08
CA ARG A 31 1.37 -9.07 -9.79
C ARG A 31 2.05 -8.34 -10.94
N ILE A 32 2.54 -7.13 -10.67
CA ILE A 32 3.18 -6.29 -11.68
C ILE A 32 4.68 -6.32 -11.40
N HIS A 33 5.40 -7.09 -12.22
CA HIS A 33 6.86 -7.14 -12.16
C HIS A 33 7.45 -5.99 -12.97
N LEU A 34 8.34 -5.21 -12.36
CA LEU A 34 9.13 -4.19 -13.02
C LEU A 34 10.59 -4.61 -12.96
N ASP A 35 11.19 -4.78 -14.14
CA ASP A 35 12.61 -5.12 -14.25
C ASP A 35 13.51 -3.89 -14.02
N GLU A 36 14.81 -4.17 -13.90
CA GLU A 36 15.82 -3.13 -13.67
C GLU A 36 15.86 -2.10 -14.83
N ASP A 37 15.68 -2.55 -16.08
CA ASP A 37 15.69 -1.67 -17.25
C ASP A 37 14.57 -0.64 -17.22
N PHE A 38 13.37 -1.08 -16.87
CA PHE A 38 12.21 -0.23 -16.67
C PHE A 38 12.44 0.75 -15.53
N LEU A 39 12.96 0.27 -14.39
CA LEU A 39 13.21 1.10 -13.22
C LEU A 39 14.28 2.18 -13.46
N ARG A 40 15.34 1.86 -14.22
CA ARG A 40 16.35 2.84 -14.64
C ARG A 40 15.76 3.94 -15.52
N LYS A 41 14.83 3.58 -16.42
CA LYS A 41 14.15 4.55 -17.31
C LYS A 41 13.07 5.35 -16.61
N GLN A 42 12.41 4.75 -15.62
CA GLN A 42 11.32 5.36 -14.86
C GLN A 42 11.57 5.32 -13.34
N PRO A 43 12.52 6.12 -12.80
CA PRO A 43 12.82 6.12 -11.37
C PRO A 43 11.63 6.50 -10.48
N SER A 44 10.63 7.19 -11.04
CA SER A 44 9.40 7.51 -10.30
C SER A 44 8.52 6.30 -9.97
N ALA A 45 8.76 5.14 -10.61
CA ALA A 45 8.09 3.88 -10.32
C ALA A 45 8.67 3.16 -9.09
N LEU A 46 9.80 3.63 -8.54
CA LEU A 46 10.35 3.10 -7.30
C LEU A 46 9.37 3.30 -6.13
N PRO A 47 9.25 2.31 -5.24
CA PRO A 47 8.40 2.43 -4.08
C PRO A 47 8.95 3.48 -3.10
N LEU A 48 8.03 4.06 -2.34
CA LEU A 48 8.38 4.84 -1.16
C LEU A 48 8.46 3.91 0.03
N ARG A 49 9.54 3.99 0.81
CA ARG A 49 9.66 3.28 2.09
C ARG A 49 9.09 4.14 3.21
N ILE A 50 7.99 3.70 3.80
CA ILE A 50 7.41 4.30 5.01
C ILE A 50 7.95 3.52 6.21
N PRO A 51 8.80 4.13 7.06
CA PRO A 51 9.37 3.44 8.22
C PRO A 51 8.31 3.05 9.24
N ALA A 52 8.59 2.01 10.04
CA ALA A 52 7.79 1.67 11.20
C ALA A 52 7.57 2.89 12.11
N ASN A 53 6.38 3.01 12.68
CA ASN A 53 5.93 4.11 13.54
C ASN A 53 5.89 5.51 12.90
N ALA A 54 6.02 5.62 11.57
CA ALA A 54 6.04 6.90 10.87
C ALA A 54 4.81 7.79 11.09
N PHE A 55 3.65 7.20 11.39
CA PHE A 55 2.37 7.88 11.65
C PHE A 55 1.91 7.71 13.11
N GLY A 56 2.83 7.37 14.01
CA GLY A 56 2.59 7.12 15.43
C GLY A 56 2.84 5.66 15.83
N PRO A 57 2.74 5.33 17.14
CA PRO A 57 3.06 4.00 17.64
C PRO A 57 2.27 2.89 16.93
N GLY A 58 2.99 1.93 16.36
CA GLY A 58 2.46 0.78 15.62
C GLY A 58 1.89 1.12 14.25
N ARG A 59 2.24 2.27 13.65
CA ARG A 59 1.66 2.73 12.37
C ARG A 59 2.73 3.29 11.41
N PRO A 60 3.19 2.50 10.43
CA PRO A 60 3.02 1.05 10.33
C PRO A 60 3.79 0.31 11.46
N SER A 61 3.44 -0.94 11.75
CA SER A 61 4.14 -1.74 12.77
C SER A 61 5.52 -2.20 12.30
N GLN A 62 5.71 -2.28 10.98
CA GLN A 62 6.98 -2.55 10.31
C GLN A 62 7.19 -1.57 9.14
N ASP A 63 8.34 -1.61 8.49
CA ASP A 63 8.56 -0.81 7.30
C ASP A 63 7.64 -1.26 6.15
N MET A 64 6.99 -0.30 5.51
CA MET A 64 6.05 -0.56 4.41
C MET A 64 6.58 0.03 3.11
N LEU A 65 6.61 -0.77 2.05
CA LEU A 65 6.88 -0.33 0.69
C LEU A 65 5.57 -0.06 -0.04
N ILE A 66 5.44 1.13 -0.61
CA ILE A 66 4.19 1.56 -1.24
C ILE A 66 4.45 2.35 -2.51
N SER A 67 3.61 2.19 -3.53
CA SER A 67 3.71 2.97 -4.76
C SER A 67 3.54 4.46 -4.46
N ALA A 68 4.35 5.32 -5.08
CA ALA A 68 4.23 6.76 -4.93
C ALA A 68 2.87 7.32 -5.40
N GLY A 69 2.17 6.62 -6.30
CA GLY A 69 0.84 6.99 -6.76
C GLY A 69 -0.29 6.60 -5.80
N GLN A 70 -0.01 5.74 -4.82
CA GLN A 70 -1.01 5.20 -3.91
C GLN A 70 -1.51 6.28 -2.95
N GLU A 71 -2.82 6.36 -2.78
CA GLU A 71 -3.43 7.26 -1.81
C GLU A 71 -3.51 6.60 -0.43
N ILE A 72 -2.97 7.29 0.57
CA ILE A 72 -2.98 6.89 1.98
C ILE A 72 -3.47 8.02 2.85
N SER A 73 -4.04 7.68 4.01
CA SER A 73 -4.33 8.65 5.07
C SER A 73 -3.35 8.47 6.23
N PRO A 74 -2.57 9.50 6.59
CA PRO A 74 -1.72 9.48 7.77
C PRO A 74 -2.53 9.63 9.06
N ASP A 75 -3.82 9.96 8.97
CA ASP A 75 -4.70 10.23 10.10
C ASP A 75 -5.11 8.92 10.80
N ALA A 76 -4.92 8.92 12.11
CA ALA A 76 -5.09 7.76 12.95
C ALA A 76 -6.55 7.29 13.13
N HIS A 77 -7.50 8.22 13.04
CA HIS A 77 -8.87 8.01 13.52
C HIS A 77 -9.94 8.22 12.45
N VAL A 78 -9.70 9.11 11.49
CA VAL A 78 -10.65 9.43 10.43
C VAL A 78 -9.94 9.30 9.09
N ALA A 79 -10.47 8.49 8.20
CA ALA A 79 -10.01 8.41 6.81
C ALA A 79 -10.52 9.64 6.04
N SER A 80 -10.12 10.84 6.47
CA SER A 80 -10.62 12.12 5.93
C SER A 80 -9.67 12.72 4.92
N ASN A 81 -8.36 12.71 5.20
CA ASN A 81 -7.38 13.32 4.33
C ASN A 81 -6.52 12.26 3.64
N PHE A 82 -6.77 12.04 2.36
CA PHE A 82 -5.98 11.14 1.53
C PHE A 82 -4.98 11.94 0.72
N VAL A 83 -3.71 11.52 0.82
CA VAL A 83 -2.62 12.09 0.05
C VAL A 83 -1.93 11.00 -0.75
N LYS A 84 -1.43 11.34 -1.93
CA LYS A 84 -0.53 10.44 -2.66
C LYS A 84 0.72 10.24 -1.83
N ALA A 85 1.16 8.98 -1.67
CA ALA A 85 2.36 8.64 -0.93
C ALA A 85 3.58 9.43 -1.46
N GLY A 86 3.66 9.66 -2.77
CA GLY A 86 4.71 10.47 -3.40
C GLY A 86 4.81 11.91 -2.89
N ASN A 87 3.74 12.50 -2.36
CA ASN A 87 3.78 13.83 -1.74
C ASN A 87 4.50 13.81 -0.38
N LEU A 88 4.71 12.62 0.20
CA LEU A 88 5.45 12.41 1.45
C LEU A 88 6.94 12.14 1.21
N ARG A 89 7.44 12.29 -0.02
CA ARG A 89 8.87 12.11 -0.37
C ARG A 89 9.83 13.02 0.39
N ASN A 90 9.37 14.18 0.86
CA ASN A 90 10.19 15.04 1.72
C ASN A 90 10.39 14.46 3.13
N ARG A 91 9.53 13.51 3.53
CA ARG A 91 9.54 12.87 4.84
C ARG A 91 10.10 11.46 4.81
N PHE A 92 9.99 10.79 3.67
CA PHE A 92 10.37 9.40 3.47
C PHE A 92 11.22 9.25 2.22
N ASN A 93 12.27 8.44 2.31
CA ASN A 93 13.17 8.24 1.19
C ASN A 93 12.55 7.25 0.18
N PRO A 94 12.69 7.50 -1.14
CA PRO A 94 12.49 6.45 -2.13
C PRO A 94 13.39 5.27 -1.77
N ASP A 95 12.85 4.05 -1.83
CA ASP A 95 13.71 2.88 -1.65
C ASP A 95 14.51 2.68 -2.94
N LEU A 96 15.77 3.13 -2.90
CA LEU A 96 16.74 2.95 -3.96
C LEU A 96 17.48 1.62 -3.82
N ALA A 97 17.07 0.73 -2.91
CA ALA A 97 17.67 -0.59 -2.78
C ALA A 97 17.78 -1.21 -4.17
N GLN A 98 19.02 -1.53 -4.56
CA GLN A 98 19.47 -2.00 -5.87
C GLN A 98 18.69 -3.25 -6.27
N SER A 99 17.47 -3.04 -6.72
CA SER A 99 16.51 -4.10 -6.98
C SER A 99 16.77 -4.54 -8.40
N THR A 100 17.29 -5.75 -8.54
CA THR A 100 17.35 -6.50 -9.83
C THR A 100 15.97 -6.66 -10.47
N GLY A 101 14.91 -6.31 -9.73
CA GLY A 101 13.54 -6.08 -10.16
C GLY A 101 12.67 -5.84 -8.91
N LEU A 102 11.46 -5.33 -9.10
CA LEU A 102 10.47 -5.17 -8.03
C LEU A 102 9.14 -5.78 -8.47
N THR A 103 8.33 -6.25 -7.53
CA THR A 103 6.97 -6.71 -7.84
C THR A 103 5.95 -5.94 -7.01
N TYR A 104 5.07 -5.19 -7.66
CA TYR A 104 3.90 -4.61 -7.01
C TYR A 104 2.78 -5.64 -6.96
N ILE A 105 2.17 -5.78 -5.77
CA ILE A 105 0.90 -6.47 -5.62
C ILE A 105 -0.20 -5.40 -5.66
N ARG A 106 -1.08 -5.48 -6.66
CA ARG A 106 -2.26 -4.62 -6.77
C ARG A 106 -3.50 -5.48 -6.64
N PHE A 107 -4.48 -5.05 -5.87
CA PHE A 107 -5.75 -5.74 -5.75
C PHE A 107 -6.89 -4.73 -5.81
N HIS A 108 -8.10 -5.18 -6.13
CA HIS A 108 -9.31 -4.35 -6.01
C HIS A 108 -10.52 -5.15 -5.56
N CYS A 109 -11.52 -4.45 -5.01
CA CYS A 109 -12.74 -5.06 -4.49
C CYS A 109 -13.97 -4.82 -5.39
N GLY A 110 -13.77 -4.44 -6.65
CA GLY A 110 -14.85 -4.19 -7.63
C GLY A 110 -15.50 -2.81 -7.52
N ALA A 111 -15.27 -2.09 -6.43
CA ALA A 111 -15.63 -0.70 -6.24
C ALA A 111 -14.52 0.00 -5.43
N PRO A 112 -14.45 1.35 -5.47
CA PRO A 112 -13.55 2.09 -4.59
C PRO A 112 -13.86 1.80 -3.12
N VAL A 113 -12.86 1.33 -2.39
CA VAL A 113 -12.97 1.00 -0.96
C VAL A 113 -11.79 1.58 -0.19
N ILE A 114 -12.01 1.85 1.10
CA ILE A 114 -10.95 2.23 2.03
C ILE A 114 -10.71 1.03 2.94
N VAL A 115 -9.49 0.51 2.94
CA VAL A 115 -9.07 -0.64 3.74
C VAL A 115 -7.95 -0.25 4.69
N ARG A 116 -7.76 -1.05 5.75
CA ARG A 116 -6.68 -0.86 6.70
C ARG A 116 -5.51 -1.78 6.36
N VAL A 117 -4.33 -1.21 6.15
CA VAL A 117 -3.07 -1.92 5.90
C VAL A 117 -2.08 -1.49 6.95
N ASP A 118 -1.66 -2.43 7.81
CA ASP A 118 -0.71 -2.20 8.90
C ASP A 118 -0.98 -0.90 9.70
N GLY A 119 -2.24 -0.71 10.11
CA GLY A 119 -2.66 0.45 10.89
C GLY A 119 -2.91 1.74 10.10
N ILE A 120 -2.61 1.77 8.79
CA ILE A 120 -2.78 2.91 7.87
C ILE A 120 -4.04 2.71 7.00
N TRP A 121 -4.75 3.79 6.68
CA TRP A 121 -5.87 3.75 5.74
C TRP A 121 -5.39 3.92 4.31
N VAL A 122 -5.78 3.00 3.44
CA VAL A 122 -5.38 2.97 2.03
C VAL A 122 -6.63 2.94 1.16
N ARG A 123 -6.68 3.81 0.14
CA ARG A 123 -7.76 3.79 -0.83
C ARG A 123 -7.42 2.82 -1.96
N VAL A 124 -8.30 1.85 -2.18
CA VAL A 124 -8.15 0.84 -3.21
C VAL A 124 -9.25 1.06 -4.25
N SER A 125 -8.86 1.23 -5.50
CA SER A 125 -9.76 1.46 -6.63
C SER A 125 -9.58 0.34 -7.67
N PRO A 126 -10.63 0.00 -8.44
CA PRO A 126 -10.52 -0.90 -9.59
C PRO A 126 -9.47 -0.47 -10.61
#